data_AF-A0A377LRS9-F1
#
_entry.id   AF-A0A377LRS9-F1
#
_cell.length_a   1.000
_cell.length_b   1.000
_cell.length_c   1.000
_cell.angle_alpha   90.00
_cell.angle_beta   90.00
_cell.angle_gamma   90.00
#
_symmetry.space_group_name_H-M   'P 1'
#
loop_
_entity.id
_entity.type
_entity.pdbx_description
1 polymer ?
#
loop_
_entity_poly.entity_id
_entity_poly.type
_entity_poly.pdbx_seq_one_letter_code
_entity_poly.pdbx_strand_id
1 'polypeptide(L)'
;MLTDTGRVVFERGLAILAEFRQLEAELDDINHLTKGVLRLGIPPMVGMMMAGPISLFRQRYPGVELKISEFGGLTVQQAVTNGELDVAMTALPVEEESGLATLPLFSHPLCVLVPRSGDWLKRDSVKPELLGEYPLLIYNEDFALSRQLMTLFNQHSVKPRIAVRSGQWDFLAAMVQAGRGNCHSAAADLRASG
;
A
#
# COMPACT_ATOMS: atom_id res chain seq x y z
N MET A 1 11.84 -0.96 -65.37
CA MET A 1 12.80 0.08 -64.91
C MET A 1 12.00 1.30 -64.50
N LEU A 2 12.38 1.93 -63.39
CA LEU A 2 11.85 3.25 -63.04
C LEU A 2 12.58 4.32 -63.84
N THR A 3 11.86 5.37 -64.25
CA THR A 3 12.47 6.58 -64.79
C THR A 3 13.29 7.27 -63.70
N ASP A 4 14.22 8.16 -64.04
CA ASP A 4 15.01 8.87 -63.02
C ASP A 4 14.13 9.64 -62.02
N THR A 5 13.04 10.26 -62.49
CA THR A 5 12.02 10.87 -61.63
C THR A 5 11.29 9.83 -60.78
N GLY A 6 10.95 8.67 -61.35
CA GLY A 6 10.32 7.56 -60.64
C GLY A 6 11.20 7.01 -59.51
N ARG A 7 12.52 6.94 -59.72
CA ARG A 7 13.48 6.48 -58.70
C ARG A 7 13.54 7.45 -57.51
N VAL A 8 13.56 8.76 -57.76
CA VAL A 8 13.52 9.78 -56.69
C VAL A 8 12.22 9.70 -55.89
N VAL A 9 11.07 9.56 -56.57
CA VAL A 9 9.76 9.44 -55.90
C VAL A 9 9.67 8.14 -55.11
N PHE A 10 10.19 7.03 -55.63
CA PHE A 10 10.19 5.74 -54.96
C PHE A 10 11.03 5.76 -53.67
N GLU A 11 12.26 6.27 -53.73
CA GLU A 11 13.13 6.38 -52.54
C GLU A 11 12.55 7.33 -51.49
N ARG A 12 12.04 8.50 -51.91
CA ARG A 12 11.39 9.46 -50.99
C ARG A 12 10.09 8.90 -50.40
N GLY A 13 9.29 8.20 -51.21
CA GLY A 13 8.05 7.58 -50.80
C GLY A 13 8.27 6.49 -49.74
N LEU A 14 9.31 5.67 -49.90
CA LEU A 14 9.69 4.67 -48.89
C LEU A 14 10.10 5.31 -47.57
N ALA A 15 10.88 6.40 -47.61
CA ALA A 15 11.28 7.12 -46.40
C ALA A 15 10.07 7.71 -45.66
N ILE A 16 9.14 8.33 -46.38
CA ILE A 16 7.90 8.88 -45.79
C ILE A 16 7.05 7.76 -45.18
N LEU A 17 6.94 6.61 -45.85
CA LEU A 17 6.17 5.47 -45.36
C LEU A 17 6.79 4.87 -44.09
N ALA A 18 8.13 4.88 -43.98
CA ALA A 18 8.84 4.43 -42.79
C ALA A 18 8.61 5.38 -41.61
N GLU A 19 8.73 6.69 -41.83
CA GLU A 19 8.42 7.73 -40.82
C GLU A 19 6.97 7.63 -40.33
N PHE A 20 6.01 7.42 -41.24
CA PHE A 20 4.61 7.27 -40.87
C PHE A 20 4.36 6.04 -39.99
N ARG A 21 4.97 4.89 -40.31
CA ARG A 21 4.87 3.69 -39.46
C ARG A 21 5.52 3.88 -38.09
N GLN A 22 6.60 4.66 -38.02
CA GLN A 22 7.27 4.95 -36.76
C GLN A 22 6.41 5.86 -35.87
N LEU A 23 5.77 6.87 -36.47
CA LEU A 23 4.78 7.70 -35.78
C LEU A 23 3.59 6.88 -35.27
N GLU A 24 3.04 5.96 -36.09
CA GLU A 24 1.97 5.06 -35.66
C GLU A 24 2.41 4.19 -34.46
N ALA A 25 3.63 3.65 -34.48
CA ALA A 25 4.17 2.86 -33.38
C ALA A 25 4.36 3.68 -32.08
N GLU A 26 4.83 4.92 -32.18
CA GLU A 26 4.98 5.83 -31.04
C GLU A 26 3.61 6.24 -30.46
N LEU A 27 2.61 6.46 -31.32
CA LEU A 27 1.24 6.75 -30.88
C LEU A 27 0.55 5.53 -30.27
N ASP A 28 0.78 4.33 -30.80
CA ASP A 28 0.28 3.08 -30.21
C ASP A 28 0.92 2.80 -28.85
N ASP A 29 2.23 3.07 -28.68
CA ASP A 29 2.89 2.99 -27.38
C ASP A 29 2.30 3.97 -26.35
N ILE A 30 1.91 5.18 -26.78
CA ILE A 30 1.22 6.17 -25.95
C ILE A 30 -0.21 5.73 -25.62
N ASN A 31 -0.94 5.19 -26.61
CA ASN A 31 -2.35 4.83 -26.49
C ASN A 31 -2.59 3.50 -25.76
N HIS A 32 -1.60 2.60 -25.70
CA HIS A 32 -1.78 1.28 -25.10
C HIS A 32 -1.32 1.13 -23.64
N LEU A 33 -0.94 2.21 -22.94
CA LEU A 33 -0.40 2.14 -21.56
C LEU A 33 0.75 1.12 -21.44
N THR A 34 1.45 0.82 -22.55
CA THR A 34 2.43 -0.26 -22.61
C THR A 34 3.78 0.17 -22.07
N LYS A 35 4.03 1.48 -21.96
CA LYS A 35 5.30 2.07 -21.50
C LYS A 35 5.05 3.28 -20.60
N GLY A 36 5.95 3.51 -19.64
CA GLY A 36 5.86 4.62 -18.69
C GLY A 36 6.35 4.24 -17.29
N VAL A 37 6.21 5.14 -16.34
CA VAL A 37 6.56 4.90 -14.93
C VAL A 37 5.29 5.02 -14.09
N LEU A 38 4.97 3.98 -13.31
CA LEU A 38 3.93 4.02 -12.29
C LEU A 38 4.58 4.07 -10.91
N ARG A 39 4.32 5.14 -10.15
CA ARG A 39 4.83 5.38 -8.80
C ARG A 39 3.75 5.04 -7.78
N LEU A 40 3.95 3.94 -7.07
CA LEU A 40 2.97 3.36 -6.14
C LEU A 40 3.47 3.44 -4.69
N GLY A 41 2.70 4.10 -3.83
CA GLY A 41 2.92 4.09 -2.38
C GLY A 41 2.18 2.94 -1.70
N ILE A 42 2.87 2.14 -0.90
CA ILE A 42 2.27 1.01 -0.17
C ILE A 42 2.67 1.06 1.31
N PRO A 43 1.70 1.10 2.24
CA PRO A 43 1.98 0.95 3.65
C PRO A 43 2.51 -0.45 3.96
N PRO A 44 3.52 -0.59 4.84
CA PRO A 44 4.09 -1.89 5.21
C PRO A 44 3.05 -2.95 5.62
N MET A 45 1.92 -2.54 6.18
CA MET A 45 0.85 -3.43 6.66
C MET A 45 0.14 -4.20 5.53
N VAL A 46 0.09 -3.64 4.32
CA VAL A 46 -0.61 -4.24 3.16
C VAL A 46 0.34 -4.77 2.10
N GLY A 47 1.66 -4.55 2.24
CA GLY A 47 2.67 -4.94 1.25
C GLY A 47 2.61 -6.43 0.89
N MET A 48 2.48 -7.32 1.89
CA MET A 48 2.39 -8.76 1.63
C MET A 48 1.13 -9.14 0.83
N MET A 49 -0.01 -8.50 1.10
CA MET A 49 -1.26 -8.75 0.37
C MET A 49 -1.16 -8.29 -1.09
N MET A 50 -0.31 -7.31 -1.37
CA MET A 50 -0.15 -6.73 -2.70
C MET A 50 0.87 -7.44 -3.58
N ALA A 51 1.68 -8.34 -3.03
CA ALA A 51 2.69 -9.08 -3.81
C ALA A 51 2.08 -9.82 -5.01
N GLY A 52 0.95 -10.51 -4.82
CA GLY A 52 0.22 -11.20 -5.88
C GLY A 52 -0.31 -10.25 -6.96
N PRO A 53 -1.14 -9.26 -6.61
CA PRO A 53 -1.61 -8.22 -7.54
C PRO A 53 -0.49 -7.50 -8.31
N ILE A 54 0.61 -7.15 -7.63
CA ILE A 54 1.77 -6.50 -8.25
C ILE A 54 2.44 -7.43 -9.27
N SER A 55 2.59 -8.72 -8.95
CA SER A 55 3.13 -9.71 -9.87
C SER A 55 2.26 -9.85 -11.13
N LEU A 56 0.93 -9.91 -10.95
CA LEU A 56 -0.02 -9.96 -12.07
C LEU A 56 0.04 -8.69 -12.91
N PHE A 57 0.13 -7.51 -12.29
CA PHE A 57 0.29 -6.24 -12.99
C PHE A 57 1.54 -6.23 -13.87
N ARG A 58 2.70 -6.62 -13.32
CA ARG A 58 3.97 -6.67 -14.07
C ARG A 58 3.94 -7.67 -15.23
N GLN A 59 3.25 -8.79 -15.07
CA GLN A 59 3.05 -9.76 -16.16
C GLN A 59 2.14 -9.20 -17.26
N ARG A 60 1.08 -8.47 -16.87
CA ARG A 60 0.13 -7.89 -17.80
C ARG A 60 0.67 -6.67 -18.55
N TYR A 61 1.54 -5.88 -17.91
CA TYR A 61 2.10 -4.63 -18.42
C TYR A 61 3.64 -4.60 -18.31
N PRO A 62 4.37 -5.44 -19.07
CA PRO A 62 5.82 -5.62 -18.90
C PRO A 62 6.66 -4.40 -19.29
N GLY A 63 6.14 -3.46 -20.09
CA GLY A 63 6.85 -2.23 -20.46
C GLY A 63 6.64 -1.06 -19.50
N VAL A 64 5.80 -1.21 -18.46
CA VAL A 64 5.61 -0.20 -17.41
C VAL A 64 6.65 -0.42 -16.30
N GLU A 65 7.47 0.60 -16.05
CA GLU A 65 8.36 0.63 -14.90
C GLU A 65 7.55 0.90 -13.63
N LEU A 66 7.47 -0.09 -12.75
CA LEU A 66 6.80 0.07 -11.46
C LEU A 66 7.81 0.50 -10.39
N LYS A 67 7.64 1.71 -9.85
CA LYS A 67 8.40 2.20 -8.68
C LYS A 67 7.52 2.10 -7.44
N ILE A 68 7.93 1.26 -6.49
CA ILE A 68 7.21 1.07 -5.23
C ILE A 68 7.98 1.78 -4.13
N SER A 69 7.27 2.60 -3.36
CA SER A 69 7.80 3.23 -2.17
C SER A 69 7.00 2.79 -0.95
N GLU A 70 7.70 2.29 0.07
CA GLU A 70 7.10 1.90 1.34
C GLU A 70 7.16 3.09 2.31
N PHE A 71 6.00 3.71 2.57
CA PHE A 71 5.88 4.79 3.53
C PHE A 71 4.69 4.57 4.48
N GLY A 72 4.66 5.28 5.60
CA GLY A 72 3.47 5.35 6.46
C GLY A 72 2.26 5.95 5.72
N GLY A 73 1.06 5.62 6.19
CA GLY A 73 -0.21 6.00 5.56
C GLY A 73 -0.43 7.51 5.38
N LEU A 74 0.13 8.35 6.25
CA LEU A 74 0.09 9.82 6.08
C LEU A 74 1.01 10.29 4.95
N THR A 75 2.24 9.79 4.95
CA THR A 75 3.28 10.19 4.00
C THR A 75 2.88 9.85 2.58
N VAL A 76 2.22 8.70 2.37
CA VAL A 76 1.75 8.32 1.02
C VAL A 76 0.63 9.23 0.50
N GLN A 77 -0.27 9.72 1.36
CA GLN A 77 -1.34 10.64 0.93
C GLN A 77 -0.73 11.95 0.45
N GLN A 78 0.17 12.52 1.25
CA GLN A 78 0.82 13.79 0.91
C GLN A 78 1.71 13.67 -0.34
N ALA A 79 2.40 12.54 -0.50
CA ALA A 79 3.19 12.27 -1.69
C ALA A 79 2.33 12.17 -2.97
N VAL A 80 1.08 11.69 -2.88
CA VAL A 80 0.14 11.74 -4.02
C VAL A 80 -0.31 13.18 -4.29
N THR A 81 -0.69 13.93 -3.25
CA THR A 81 -1.09 15.34 -3.39
C THR A 81 0.02 16.20 -4.01
N ASN A 82 1.28 15.91 -3.71
CA ASN A 82 2.45 16.62 -4.25
C ASN A 82 2.88 16.14 -5.64
N GLY A 83 2.27 15.09 -6.20
CA GLY A 83 2.67 14.48 -7.49
C GLY A 83 3.97 13.68 -7.45
N GLU A 84 4.45 13.33 -6.26
CA GLU A 84 5.60 12.44 -6.08
C GLU A 84 5.22 10.97 -6.32
N LEU A 85 4.00 10.59 -5.94
CA LEU A 85 3.36 9.31 -6.24
C LEU A 85 2.14 9.52 -7.15
N ASP A 86 1.87 8.54 -8.01
CA ASP A 86 0.67 8.56 -8.86
C ASP A 86 -0.54 7.99 -8.11
N VAL A 87 -0.29 6.96 -7.28
CA VAL A 87 -1.31 6.29 -6.48
C VAL A 87 -0.73 5.80 -5.17
N ALA A 88 -1.57 5.74 -4.14
CA ALA A 88 -1.20 5.24 -2.82
C ALA A 88 -2.29 4.36 -2.25
N MET A 89 -1.88 3.35 -1.50
CA MET A 89 -2.76 2.61 -0.61
C MET A 89 -2.77 3.25 0.78
N THR A 90 -3.94 3.37 1.39
CA THR A 90 -4.07 3.87 2.77
C THR A 90 -5.30 3.25 3.42
N ALA A 91 -5.35 3.29 4.76
CA ALA A 91 -6.59 3.01 5.47
C ALA A 91 -7.58 4.16 5.24
N LEU A 92 -8.84 3.82 5.04
CA LEU A 92 -9.96 4.77 4.94
C LEU A 92 -10.57 5.04 6.33
N PRO A 93 -11.22 6.20 6.55
CA PRO A 93 -11.39 7.30 5.59
C PRO A 93 -10.12 8.16 5.43
N VAL A 94 -10.01 8.80 4.27
CA VAL A 94 -9.08 9.92 4.05
C VAL A 94 -9.83 11.22 4.36
N GLU A 95 -9.12 12.25 4.84
CA GLU A 95 -9.71 13.57 5.13
C GLU A 95 -10.32 14.18 3.85
N GLU A 96 -11.53 14.72 3.96
CA GLU A 96 -12.28 15.26 2.82
C GLU A 96 -11.54 16.42 2.15
N GLU A 97 -10.80 17.21 2.95
CA GLU A 97 -10.01 18.36 2.52
C GLU A 97 -8.77 17.98 1.69
N SER A 98 -8.40 16.69 1.63
CA SER A 98 -7.22 16.23 0.90
C SER A 98 -7.31 16.40 -0.63
N GLY A 99 -8.53 16.53 -1.17
CA GLY A 99 -8.77 16.57 -2.61
C GLY A 99 -8.45 15.25 -3.35
N LEU A 100 -8.19 14.17 -2.60
CA LEU A 100 -7.84 12.87 -3.17
C LEU A 100 -9.09 12.07 -3.54
N ALA A 101 -9.08 11.51 -4.75
CA ALA A 101 -10.05 10.47 -5.12
C ALA A 101 -9.67 9.16 -4.42
N THR A 102 -10.66 8.49 -3.81
CA THR A 102 -10.45 7.22 -3.10
C THR A 102 -11.24 6.09 -3.75
N LEU A 103 -10.65 4.88 -3.75
CA LEU A 103 -11.28 3.66 -4.22
C LEU A 103 -11.15 2.57 -3.14
N PRO A 104 -12.26 2.10 -2.53
CA PRO A 104 -12.21 0.97 -1.60
C PRO A 104 -11.77 -0.31 -2.32
N LEU A 105 -10.67 -0.92 -1.87
CA LEU A 105 -10.13 -2.15 -2.48
C LEU A 105 -10.55 -3.41 -1.71
N PHE A 106 -10.43 -3.38 -0.38
CA PHE A 106 -10.83 -4.47 0.49
C PHE A 106 -11.09 -3.96 1.90
N SER A 107 -11.80 -4.75 2.69
CA SER A 107 -12.00 -4.52 4.12
C SER A 107 -11.36 -5.65 4.89
N HIS A 108 -10.68 -5.32 5.99
CA HIS A 108 -10.02 -6.30 6.82
C HIS A 108 -10.33 -6.05 8.30
N PRO A 109 -10.66 -7.09 9.10
CA PRO A 109 -10.89 -6.91 10.52
C PRO A 109 -9.64 -6.40 11.22
N LEU A 110 -9.84 -5.51 12.20
CA LEU A 110 -8.80 -5.17 13.16
C LEU A 110 -8.66 -6.32 14.16
N CYS A 111 -7.50 -6.95 14.16
CA CYS A 111 -7.16 -8.06 15.04
C CYS A 111 -6.19 -7.61 16.14
N VAL A 112 -6.06 -8.45 17.17
CA VAL A 112 -5.09 -8.25 18.25
C VAL A 112 -4.25 -9.50 18.40
N LEU A 113 -2.94 -9.34 18.28
CA LEU A 113 -1.95 -10.34 18.61
C LEU A 113 -1.71 -10.35 20.13
N VAL A 114 -1.94 -11.50 20.74
CA VAL A 114 -1.77 -11.74 22.18
C VAL A 114 -0.88 -12.98 22.41
N PRO A 115 -0.26 -13.11 23.61
CA PRO A 115 0.45 -14.33 23.96
C PRO A 115 -0.46 -15.55 23.91
N ARG A 116 0.03 -16.66 23.35
CA ARG A 116 -0.70 -17.95 23.28
C ARG A 116 -0.72 -18.65 24.64
N SER A 117 -1.35 -18.03 25.63
CA SER A 117 -1.36 -18.51 27.01
C SER A 117 -2.54 -17.99 27.82
N GLY A 118 -2.93 -18.79 28.82
CA GLY A 118 -3.90 -18.40 29.83
C GLY A 118 -5.26 -18.09 29.23
N ASP A 119 -5.83 -17.00 29.69
CA ASP A 119 -7.21 -16.62 29.45
C ASP A 119 -7.48 -16.14 28.00
N TRP A 120 -6.42 -15.75 27.27
CA TRP A 120 -6.50 -15.38 25.85
C TRP A 120 -6.92 -16.55 24.95
N LEU A 121 -6.60 -17.80 25.33
CA LEU A 121 -6.96 -18.98 24.55
C LEU A 121 -8.47 -19.28 24.52
N LYS A 122 -9.25 -18.60 25.37
CA LYS A 122 -10.71 -18.80 25.49
C LYS A 122 -11.51 -17.67 24.84
N ARG A 123 -10.85 -16.74 24.14
CA ARG A 123 -11.45 -15.51 23.63
C ARG A 123 -11.27 -15.43 22.11
N ASP A 124 -12.37 -15.35 21.39
CA ASP A 124 -12.40 -15.11 19.94
C ASP A 124 -12.44 -13.61 19.60
N SER A 125 -12.73 -12.76 20.60
CA SER A 125 -12.77 -11.31 20.45
C SER A 125 -12.37 -10.62 21.76
N VAL A 126 -11.94 -9.37 21.66
CA VAL A 126 -11.47 -8.57 22.80
C VAL A 126 -12.11 -7.19 22.74
N LYS A 127 -12.69 -6.74 23.86
CA LYS A 127 -13.24 -5.39 23.95
C LYS A 127 -12.13 -4.36 24.25
N PRO A 128 -12.26 -3.10 23.78
CA PRO A 128 -11.27 -2.06 24.04
C PRO A 128 -10.95 -1.85 25.52
N GLU A 129 -11.94 -2.00 26.41
CA GLU A 129 -11.77 -1.80 27.85
C GLU A 129 -10.77 -2.82 28.43
N LEU A 130 -10.87 -4.08 28.00
CA LEU A 130 -9.95 -5.13 28.43
C LEU A 130 -8.53 -4.86 27.93
N LEU A 131 -8.36 -4.36 26.70
CA LEU A 131 -7.05 -3.98 26.17
C LEU A 131 -6.41 -2.83 26.99
N GLY A 132 -7.23 -1.91 27.52
CA GLY A 132 -6.78 -0.81 28.36
C GLY A 132 -6.10 -1.24 29.66
N GLU A 133 -6.37 -2.47 30.14
CA GLU A 133 -5.74 -3.04 31.34
C GLU A 133 -4.28 -3.47 31.09
N TYR A 134 -3.88 -3.58 29.82
CA TYR A 134 -2.61 -4.14 29.40
C TYR A 134 -1.68 -3.08 28.78
N PRO A 135 -0.35 -3.24 28.90
CA PRO A 135 0.58 -2.44 28.11
C PRO A 135 0.46 -2.81 26.63
N LEU A 136 0.20 -1.82 25.78
CA LEU A 136 -0.01 -2.02 24.34
C LEU A 136 1.24 -1.72 23.52
N LEU A 137 1.41 -2.51 22.47
CA LEU A 137 2.42 -2.36 21.43
C LEU A 137 1.71 -1.96 20.15
N ILE A 138 1.96 -0.76 19.64
CA ILE A 138 1.21 -0.23 18.50
C ILE A 138 2.14 0.33 17.43
N TYR A 139 1.60 0.52 16.23
CA TYR A 139 2.30 1.29 15.21
C TYR A 139 2.53 2.74 15.65
N ASN A 140 3.61 3.34 15.17
CA ASN A 140 3.86 4.77 15.37
C ASN A 140 2.83 5.63 14.59
N GLU A 141 2.89 6.93 14.82
CA GLU A 141 1.91 7.92 14.38
C GLU A 141 1.84 8.09 12.85
N ASP A 142 2.86 7.61 12.12
CA ASP A 142 2.91 7.64 10.65
C ASP A 142 1.86 6.73 10.01
N PHE A 143 1.30 5.79 10.77
CA PHE A 143 0.30 4.83 10.32
C PHE A 143 -1.10 5.26 10.73
N ALA A 144 -2.00 5.31 9.74
CA ALA A 144 -3.42 5.58 9.95
C ALA A 144 -4.07 4.64 10.98
N LEU A 145 -3.59 3.39 11.07
CA LEU A 145 -4.05 2.42 12.06
C LEU A 145 -3.83 2.90 13.51
N SER A 146 -2.73 3.59 13.80
CA SER A 146 -2.45 4.13 15.13
C SER A 146 -3.52 5.16 15.53
N ARG A 147 -3.89 6.06 14.60
CA ARG A 147 -4.99 7.02 14.81
C ARG A 147 -6.34 6.33 15.00
N GLN A 148 -6.67 5.37 14.13
CA GLN A 148 -7.94 4.63 14.22
C GLN A 148 -8.08 3.93 15.58
N LEU A 149 -7.00 3.31 16.06
CA LEU A 149 -6.97 2.64 17.36
C LEU A 149 -7.14 3.64 18.51
N MET A 150 -6.48 4.81 18.45
CA MET A 150 -6.66 5.85 19.46
C MET A 150 -8.08 6.43 19.46
N THR A 151 -8.68 6.62 18.28
CA THR A 151 -10.09 7.03 18.14
C THR A 151 -11.03 5.99 18.76
N LEU A 152 -10.80 4.70 18.49
CA LEU A 152 -11.56 3.61 19.08
C LEU A 152 -11.48 3.63 20.62
N PHE A 153 -10.28 3.77 21.18
CA PHE A 153 -10.13 3.86 22.64
C PHE A 153 -10.84 5.08 23.23
N ASN A 154 -10.76 6.23 22.55
CA ASN A 154 -11.45 7.44 22.99
C ASN A 154 -12.98 7.27 22.97
N GLN A 155 -13.54 6.65 21.93
CA GLN A 155 -14.98 6.34 21.83
C GLN A 155 -15.47 5.45 22.98
N HIS A 156 -14.60 4.56 23.47
CA HIS A 156 -14.87 3.68 24.61
C HIS A 156 -14.45 4.27 25.97
N SER A 157 -14.02 5.53 26.02
CA SER A 157 -13.49 6.18 27.24
C SER A 157 -12.33 5.44 27.90
N VAL A 158 -11.54 4.71 27.11
CA VAL A 158 -10.37 3.94 27.54
C VAL A 158 -9.11 4.78 27.35
N LYS A 159 -8.25 4.83 28.37
CA LYS A 159 -6.91 5.42 28.28
C LYS A 159 -5.89 4.29 28.18
N PRO A 160 -5.41 3.92 26.98
CA PRO A 160 -4.49 2.80 26.83
C PRO A 160 -3.10 3.16 27.39
N ARG A 161 -2.43 2.18 28.00
CA ARG A 161 -1.02 2.31 28.38
C ARG A 161 -0.14 1.86 27.22
N ILE A 162 0.39 2.80 26.43
CA ILE A 162 1.30 2.47 25.33
C ILE A 162 2.70 2.21 25.88
N ALA A 163 3.21 0.98 25.72
CA ALA A 163 4.55 0.60 26.14
C ALA A 163 5.58 0.77 25.03
N VAL A 164 5.20 0.49 23.78
CA VAL A 164 6.10 0.57 22.61
C VAL A 164 5.35 1.10 21.40
N ARG A 165 6.02 1.96 20.63
CA ARG A 165 5.64 2.33 19.28
C ARG A 165 6.73 1.89 18.30
N SER A 166 6.35 1.27 17.19
CA SER A 166 7.29 0.93 16.11
C SER A 166 6.59 0.86 14.76
N GLY A 167 7.29 1.25 13.69
CA GLY A 167 6.84 1.00 12.32
C GLY A 167 7.08 -0.44 11.85
N GLN A 168 7.83 -1.24 12.62
CA GLN A 168 8.21 -2.60 12.25
C GLN A 168 7.30 -3.63 12.91
N TRP A 169 6.42 -4.23 12.12
CA TRP A 169 5.48 -5.24 12.61
C TRP A 169 6.17 -6.45 13.23
N ASP A 170 7.17 -7.02 12.55
CA ASP A 170 7.84 -8.23 13.02
C ASP A 170 8.54 -8.01 14.36
N PHE A 171 9.00 -6.77 14.62
CA PHE A 171 9.52 -6.37 15.92
C PHE A 171 8.42 -6.36 17.01
N LEU A 172 7.26 -5.76 16.74
CA LEU A 172 6.13 -5.76 17.68
C LEU A 172 5.65 -7.20 17.95
N ALA A 173 5.54 -8.03 16.92
CA ALA A 173 5.16 -9.44 17.05
C ALA A 173 6.19 -10.25 17.85
N ALA A 174 7.49 -10.06 17.59
CA ALA A 174 8.56 -10.69 18.37
C ALA A 174 8.53 -10.27 19.84
N MET A 175 8.23 -9.00 20.14
CA MET A 175 8.09 -8.51 21.51
C MET A 175 6.92 -9.18 22.26
N VAL A 176 5.77 -9.38 21.60
CA VAL A 176 4.65 -10.13 22.18
C VAL A 176 5.05 -11.59 22.45
N GLN A 177 5.78 -12.23 21.53
CA GLN A 177 6.28 -13.60 21.70
C GLN A 177 7.34 -13.74 22.80
N ALA A 178 8.21 -12.73 22.94
CA ALA A 178 9.31 -12.70 23.91
C ALA A 178 8.83 -12.40 25.34
N GLY A 179 7.67 -11.76 25.51
CA GLY A 179 7.05 -11.40 26.79
C GLY A 179 6.63 -12.57 27.71
N ARG A 180 7.22 -13.76 27.55
CA ARG A 180 6.95 -14.93 28.40
C ARG A 180 7.25 -14.58 29.86
N GLY A 181 6.20 -14.62 30.69
CA GLY A 181 6.35 -14.75 32.14
C GLY A 181 6.06 -13.50 32.99
N ASN A 182 5.46 -12.43 32.45
CA ASN A 182 4.70 -11.38 33.19
C ASN A 182 4.30 -10.17 32.30
N CYS A 183 4.71 -10.13 31.02
CA CYS A 183 4.36 -9.03 30.11
C CYS A 183 3.15 -9.44 29.27
N HIS A 184 1.96 -9.13 29.77
CA HIS A 184 0.70 -9.32 29.05
C HIS A 184 0.52 -8.21 28.03
N SER A 185 1.35 -8.18 27.00
CA SER A 185 1.30 -7.12 26.02
C SER A 185 0.58 -7.57 24.76
N ALA A 186 -0.18 -6.65 24.15
CA ALA A 186 -1.02 -6.92 23.00
C ALA A 186 -0.66 -5.97 21.85
N ALA A 187 -0.59 -6.50 20.63
CA ALA A 187 -0.33 -5.70 19.43
C ALA A 187 -1.54 -5.71 18.49
N ALA A 188 -1.96 -4.55 18.01
CA ALA A 188 -3.06 -4.45 17.05
C ALA A 188 -2.55 -4.66 15.62
N ASP A 189 -3.25 -5.47 14.83
CA ASP A 189 -2.86 -5.90 13.49
C ASP A 189 -4.04 -5.88 12.51
N LEU A 190 -3.74 -5.76 11.23
CA LEU A 190 -4.68 -5.92 10.12
C LEU A 190 -4.35 -7.18 9.28
N ARG A 191 -3.62 -8.17 9.82
CA ARG A 191 -3.29 -9.37 9.04
C ARG A 191 -4.51 -10.23 8.75
N ALA A 192 -4.52 -10.77 7.53
CA ALA A 192 -5.39 -11.87 7.14
C ALA A 192 -5.20 -13.07 8.04
N SER A 193 -6.30 -13.54 8.62
CA SER A 193 -6.40 -14.86 9.23
C SER A 193 -5.93 -15.89 8.18
N GLY A 194 -4.73 -16.44 8.40
CA GLY A 194 -4.23 -17.62 7.69
C GLY A 194 -4.52 -18.86 8.50
#